data_AF-A0A924IZ98-F1
#
_entry.id   AF-A0A924IZ98-F1
#
_cell.length_a   1.000
_cell.length_b   1.000
_cell.length_c   1.000
_cell.angle_alpha   90.00
_cell.angle_beta   90.00
_cell.angle_gamma   90.00
#
_symmetry.space_group_name_H-M   'P 1'
#
loop_
_entity.id
_entity.type
_entity.pdbx_description
1 polymer ?
#
loop_
_entity_poly.entity_id
_entity_poly.type
_entity_poly.pdbx_seq_one_letter_code
_entity_poly.pdbx_strand_id
1 'polypeptide(L)'
;MRKLLFFFVFICSLNINAKSLHPYHVGSVEFKYNAKSKTFEVSAKFFLDDLENALNEKYGKAVHFNDKNYKEQINALLKDYCADYLKIKVNNKAVKINYLGFEEDRASVDIYLETEPVENPKKVETAVSLLYNYFDDQMNIVHIIVDGLRKSSELSYPNRYLYQQF
;
A
#
# COMPACT_ATOMS: atom_id res chain seq x y z
N MET A 1 66.56 -27.62 -4.18
CA MET A 1 66.22 -26.22 -3.83
C MET A 1 65.08 -25.75 -4.73
N ARG A 2 64.05 -25.17 -4.09
CA ARG A 2 62.91 -24.36 -4.59
C ARG A 2 62.04 -24.89 -5.75
N LYS A 3 60.84 -25.31 -5.32
CA LYS A 3 59.54 -25.29 -6.01
C LYS A 3 59.25 -23.90 -6.59
N LEU A 4 58.59 -23.82 -7.75
CA LEU A 4 57.69 -22.71 -8.05
C LEU A 4 56.50 -23.22 -8.87
N LEU A 5 55.36 -23.31 -8.18
CA LEU A 5 54.06 -23.73 -8.68
C LEU A 5 53.38 -22.48 -9.25
N PHE A 6 53.17 -22.41 -10.56
CA PHE A 6 52.41 -21.32 -11.18
C PHE A 6 50.92 -21.55 -10.91
N PHE A 7 50.36 -20.75 -10.00
CA PHE A 7 48.93 -20.70 -9.73
C PHE A 7 48.29 -19.69 -10.70
N PHE A 8 47.50 -20.19 -11.66
CA PHE A 8 46.70 -19.36 -12.56
C PHE A 8 45.51 -18.80 -11.76
N VAL A 9 45.58 -17.53 -11.36
CA VAL A 9 44.48 -16.85 -10.65
C VAL A 9 43.40 -16.51 -11.67
N PHE A 10 42.31 -17.27 -11.64
CA PHE A 10 41.07 -16.96 -12.34
C PHE A 10 40.38 -15.81 -11.59
N ILE A 11 40.49 -14.59 -12.10
CA ILE A 11 39.75 -13.43 -11.59
C ILE A 11 38.30 -13.58 -12.08
N CYS A 12 37.47 -14.17 -11.23
CA CYS A 12 36.03 -14.24 -11.42
C CYS A 12 35.43 -12.92 -10.91
N SER A 13 35.11 -12.01 -11.84
CA SER A 13 34.41 -10.75 -11.52
C SER A 13 32.96 -11.06 -11.14
N LEU A 14 32.71 -11.35 -9.86
CA LEU A 14 31.37 -11.44 -9.30
C LEU A 14 30.75 -10.04 -9.28
N ASN A 15 29.85 -9.76 -10.23
CA ASN A 15 28.94 -8.64 -10.15
C ASN A 15 27.89 -8.96 -9.07
N ILE A 16 28.20 -8.58 -7.83
CA ILE A 16 27.24 -8.66 -6.73
C ILE A 16 26.29 -7.47 -6.90
N ASN A 17 25.19 -7.67 -7.63
CA ASN A 17 24.05 -6.75 -7.55
C ASN A 17 23.47 -6.87 -6.14
N ALA A 18 23.92 -6.02 -5.24
CA ALA A 18 23.29 -5.85 -3.95
C ALA A 18 21.91 -5.22 -4.19
N LYS A 19 20.86 -6.05 -4.33
CA LYS A 19 19.50 -5.56 -4.08
C LYS A 19 19.51 -5.06 -2.63
N SER A 20 19.24 -3.77 -2.44
CA SER A 20 18.96 -3.22 -1.13
C SER A 20 17.82 -4.04 -0.53
N LEU A 21 18.12 -4.89 0.45
CA LEU A 21 17.07 -5.48 1.28
C LEU A 21 16.57 -4.33 2.16
N HIS A 22 15.45 -3.72 1.78
CA HIS A 22 14.67 -2.95 2.75
C HIS A 22 14.14 -3.97 3.77
N PRO A 23 14.40 -3.79 5.08
CA PRO A 23 14.19 -4.86 6.03
C PRO A 23 12.74 -5.36 6.07
N TYR A 24 11.73 -4.52 5.81
CA TYR A 24 10.32 -4.86 5.52
C TYR A 24 9.60 -3.67 4.84
N HIS A 25 8.69 -3.92 3.90
CA HIS A 25 7.81 -2.89 3.31
C HIS A 25 6.53 -2.74 4.16
N VAL A 26 6.21 -1.52 4.56
CA VAL A 26 5.10 -1.26 5.51
C VAL A 26 4.23 -0.10 5.04
N GLY A 27 2.92 -0.34 5.03
CA GLY A 27 1.88 0.65 4.80
C GLY A 27 0.94 0.79 5.98
N SER A 28 0.23 1.92 6.04
CA SER A 28 -0.84 2.16 7.01
C SER A 28 -2.13 2.51 6.27
N VAL A 29 -3.25 1.90 6.67
CA VAL A 29 -4.58 2.20 6.11
C VAL A 29 -5.57 2.42 7.24
N GLU A 30 -6.19 3.58 7.29
CA GLU A 30 -7.20 3.93 8.28
C GLU A 30 -8.57 4.08 7.61
N PHE A 31 -9.59 3.42 8.18
CA PHE A 31 -11.00 3.58 7.85
C PHE A 31 -11.68 4.25 9.04
N LYS A 32 -11.97 5.54 8.93
CA LYS A 32 -12.58 6.33 10.00
C LYS A 32 -14.00 6.72 9.65
N TYR A 33 -14.96 6.23 10.43
CA TYR A 33 -16.37 6.58 10.23
C TYR A 33 -16.65 8.00 10.72
N ASN A 34 -17.25 8.81 9.84
CA ASN A 34 -17.75 10.14 10.15
C ASN A 34 -19.28 10.09 10.25
N ALA A 35 -19.81 10.18 11.47
CA ALA A 35 -21.25 10.08 11.72
C ALA A 35 -22.08 11.23 11.09
N LYS A 36 -21.45 12.38 10.78
CA LYS A 36 -22.13 13.53 10.19
C LYS A 36 -22.34 13.34 8.68
N SER A 37 -21.31 12.90 7.95
CA SER A 37 -21.40 12.59 6.52
C SER A 37 -21.94 11.18 6.25
N LYS A 38 -21.93 10.33 7.28
CA LYS A 38 -22.25 8.90 7.20
C LYS A 38 -21.30 8.13 6.28
N THR A 39 -20.08 8.60 6.11
CA THR A 39 -19.07 7.96 5.25
C THR A 39 -17.93 7.43 6.09
N PHE A 40 -17.21 6.44 5.56
CA PHE A 40 -15.85 6.19 6.02
C PHE A 40 -14.90 7.09 5.23
N GLU A 41 -14.19 7.96 5.94
CA GLU A 41 -12.99 8.64 5.47
C GLU A 41 -11.85 7.62 5.50
N VAL A 42 -11.21 7.38 4.36
CA VAL A 42 -10.14 6.39 4.23
C VAL A 42 -8.85 7.11 3.89
N SER A 43 -7.82 6.90 4.69
CA SER A 43 -6.46 7.35 4.41
C SER A 43 -5.52 6.16 4.27
N ALA A 44 -4.61 6.23 3.31
CA ALA A 44 -3.63 5.18 3.08
C ALA A 44 -2.25 5.81 2.88
N LYS A 45 -1.26 5.42 3.68
CA LYS A 45 0.08 6.02 3.70
C LYS A 45 1.14 4.97 3.36
N PHE A 46 1.98 5.29 2.39
CA PHE A 46 3.04 4.40 1.89
C PHE A 46 4.31 5.19 1.56
N PHE A 47 5.44 4.50 1.46
CA PHE A 47 6.62 5.07 0.85
C PHE A 47 6.42 5.28 -0.64
N LEU A 48 7.07 6.34 -1.12
CA LEU A 48 6.86 6.91 -2.42
C LEU A 48 7.46 6.02 -3.52
N ASP A 49 8.67 5.52 -3.32
CA ASP A 49 9.36 4.55 -4.18
C ASP A 49 8.63 3.20 -4.25
N ASP A 50 8.08 2.72 -3.13
CA ASP A 50 7.30 1.48 -3.09
C ASP A 50 6.04 1.57 -3.97
N LEU A 51 5.32 2.69 -3.90
CA LEU A 51 4.17 2.93 -4.76
C LEU A 51 4.56 3.07 -6.23
N GLU A 52 5.64 3.79 -6.56
CA GLU A 52 6.12 3.88 -7.95
C GLU A 52 6.41 2.51 -8.54
N ASN A 53 7.11 1.66 -7.79
CA ASN A 53 7.43 0.30 -8.19
C ASN A 53 6.16 -0.53 -8.41
N ALA A 54 5.23 -0.51 -7.46
CA ALA A 54 4.00 -1.29 -7.56
C ALA A 54 3.07 -0.81 -8.69
N LEU A 55 3.01 0.50 -8.95
CA LEU A 55 2.26 1.07 -10.07
C LEU A 55 2.90 0.71 -11.41
N ASN A 56 4.23 0.80 -11.50
CA ASN A 56 4.96 0.43 -12.71
C ASN A 56 4.80 -1.07 -13.02
N GLU A 57 4.92 -1.95 -12.02
CA GLU A 57 4.70 -3.39 -12.18
C GLU A 57 3.31 -3.70 -12.73
N LYS A 58 2.27 -3.04 -12.19
CA LYS A 58 0.89 -3.33 -12.59
C LYS A 58 0.55 -2.78 -13.97
N TYR A 59 1.01 -1.57 -14.30
CA TYR A 59 0.53 -0.83 -15.47
C TYR A 59 1.56 -0.68 -16.59
N GLY A 60 2.82 -1.08 -16.37
CA GLY A 60 3.93 -0.87 -17.31
C GLY A 60 4.23 0.60 -17.56
N LYS A 61 3.89 1.47 -16.60
CA LYS A 61 4.01 2.93 -16.69
C LYS A 61 4.83 3.44 -15.52
N ALA A 62 6.06 3.85 -15.79
CA ALA A 62 6.86 4.58 -14.82
C ALA A 62 6.20 5.94 -14.54
N VAL A 63 6.12 6.27 -13.25
CA VAL A 63 5.69 7.57 -12.74
C VAL A 63 6.64 7.98 -11.63
N HIS A 64 6.79 9.28 -11.43
CA HIS A 64 7.59 9.81 -10.34
C HIS A 64 6.77 10.81 -9.52
N PHE A 65 6.56 10.50 -8.24
CA PHE A 65 6.04 11.49 -7.31
C PHE A 65 7.09 12.59 -7.08
N ASN A 66 6.66 13.72 -6.54
CA ASN A 66 7.40 14.99 -6.46
C ASN A 66 7.74 15.62 -7.82
N ASP A 67 7.33 15.02 -8.94
CA ASP A 67 7.37 15.63 -10.27
C ASP A 67 5.94 15.96 -10.74
N LYS A 68 5.67 17.26 -10.89
CA LYS A 68 4.36 17.79 -11.28
C LYS A 68 3.88 17.28 -12.63
N ASN A 69 4.78 16.87 -13.52
CA ASN A 69 4.41 16.35 -14.84
C ASN A 69 3.67 15.00 -14.74
N TYR A 70 3.91 14.22 -13.69
CA TYR A 70 3.25 12.93 -13.48
C TYR A 70 1.96 13.03 -12.67
N LYS A 71 1.64 14.20 -12.08
CA LYS A 71 0.53 14.32 -11.10
C LYS A 71 -0.82 13.83 -11.63
N GLU A 72 -1.20 14.19 -12.85
CA GLU A 72 -2.46 13.76 -13.44
C GLU A 72 -2.47 12.25 -13.72
N GLN A 73 -1.36 11.72 -14.22
CA GLN A 73 -1.19 10.30 -14.47
C GLN A 73 -1.24 9.50 -13.16
N ILE A 74 -0.54 9.94 -12.11
CA ILE A 74 -0.56 9.31 -10.79
C ILE A 74 -1.98 9.30 -10.21
N ASN A 75 -2.72 10.40 -10.30
CA ASN A 75 -4.13 10.42 -9.85
C ASN A 75 -4.97 9.35 -10.57
N ALA A 76 -4.82 9.21 -11.89
CA ALA A 76 -5.54 8.20 -12.65
C ALA A 76 -5.15 6.78 -12.25
N LEU A 77 -3.84 6.50 -12.12
CA LEU A 77 -3.33 5.18 -11.73
C LEU A 77 -3.74 4.81 -10.30
N LEU A 78 -3.62 5.74 -9.35
CA LEU A 78 -3.99 5.50 -7.94
C LEU A 78 -5.48 5.26 -7.78
N LYS A 79 -6.33 5.97 -8.54
CA LYS A 79 -7.78 5.73 -8.53
C LYS A 79 -8.11 4.28 -8.87
N ASP A 80 -7.55 3.77 -9.96
CA ASP A 80 -7.79 2.40 -10.42
C ASP A 80 -7.11 1.38 -9.48
N TYR A 81 -5.90 1.70 -9.02
CA TYR A 81 -5.12 0.87 -8.10
C TYR A 81 -5.85 0.65 -6.78
N CYS A 82 -6.30 1.72 -6.13
CA CYS A 82 -7.05 1.63 -4.89
C CYS A 82 -8.38 0.90 -5.10
N ALA A 83 -9.06 1.09 -6.22
CA ALA A 83 -10.30 0.37 -6.52
C ALA A 83 -10.08 -1.14 -6.56
N ASP A 84 -8.91 -1.62 -7.00
CA ASP A 84 -8.60 -3.06 -7.05
C ASP A 84 -8.14 -3.63 -5.71
N TYR A 85 -7.32 -2.88 -4.97
CA TYR A 85 -6.62 -3.39 -3.78
C TYR A 85 -7.25 -3.00 -2.43
N LEU A 86 -8.23 -2.11 -2.42
CA LEU A 86 -9.02 -1.74 -1.24
C LEU A 86 -10.49 -2.08 -1.44
N LYS A 87 -11.07 -2.81 -0.48
CA LYS A 87 -12.51 -3.08 -0.43
C LYS A 87 -13.01 -2.91 1.00
N ILE A 88 -14.28 -2.54 1.12
CA ILE A 88 -14.99 -2.51 2.39
C ILE A 88 -16.39 -3.09 2.22
N LYS A 89 -16.83 -3.83 3.23
CA LYS A 89 -18.23 -4.15 3.46
C LYS A 89 -18.63 -3.65 4.84
N VAL A 90 -19.84 -3.12 4.92
CA VAL A 90 -20.43 -2.71 6.18
C VAL A 90 -21.79 -3.35 6.32
N ASN A 91 -22.05 -3.95 7.49
CA ASN A 91 -23.28 -4.67 7.77
C ASN A 91 -23.63 -5.67 6.65
N ASN A 92 -22.62 -6.43 6.21
CA ASN A 92 -22.69 -7.44 5.16
C ASN A 92 -22.98 -6.91 3.73
N LYS A 93 -22.99 -5.59 3.52
CA LYS A 93 -23.15 -4.97 2.19
C LYS A 93 -21.83 -4.38 1.71
N ALA A 94 -21.46 -4.66 0.46
CA ALA A 94 -20.32 -3.99 -0.16
C ALA A 94 -20.62 -2.51 -0.34
N VAL A 95 -19.64 -1.66 -0.02
CA VAL A 95 -19.76 -0.21 -0.14
C VAL A 95 -18.68 0.27 -1.09
N LYS A 96 -19.07 1.12 -2.04
CA LYS A 96 -18.12 1.70 -2.99
C LYS A 96 -17.19 2.68 -2.27
N ILE A 97 -15.91 2.61 -2.59
CA ILE A 97 -14.89 3.57 -2.17
C ILE A 97 -14.59 4.48 -3.37
N ASN A 98 -14.63 5.80 -3.17
CA ASN A 98 -14.34 6.81 -4.18
C ASN A 98 -13.00 7.45 -3.86
N TYR A 99 -12.08 7.43 -4.83
CA TYR A 99 -10.80 8.13 -4.73
C TYR A 99 -11.00 9.65 -4.76
N LEU A 100 -10.31 10.38 -3.88
CA LEU A 100 -10.38 11.84 -3.78
C LEU A 100 -9.11 12.52 -4.25
N GLY A 101 -7.94 11.93 -3.98
CA GLY A 101 -6.65 12.51 -4.33
C GLY A 101 -5.52 11.93 -3.52
N PHE A 102 -4.33 12.53 -3.66
CA PHE A 102 -3.16 12.21 -2.86
C PHE A 102 -2.38 13.48 -2.50
N GLU A 103 -1.59 13.38 -1.44
CA GLU A 103 -0.59 14.37 -1.02
C GLU A 103 0.77 13.71 -0.84
N GLU A 104 1.82 14.48 -1.10
CA GLU A 104 3.21 14.04 -0.97
C GLU A 104 3.80 14.68 0.30
N ASP A 105 4.33 13.85 1.20
CA ASP A 105 5.04 14.29 2.39
C ASP A 105 6.41 13.62 2.45
N ARG A 106 7.43 14.37 2.00
CA ARG A 106 8.84 13.96 1.94
C ARG A 106 9.02 12.67 1.13
N ALA A 107 9.15 11.54 1.83
CA ALA A 107 9.37 10.21 1.26
C ALA A 107 8.11 9.35 1.29
N SER A 108 6.95 9.93 1.62
CA SER A 108 5.68 9.22 1.74
C SER A 108 4.58 9.88 0.92
N VAL A 109 3.58 9.08 0.60
CA VAL A 109 2.37 9.52 -0.10
C VAL A 109 1.18 9.17 0.78
N ASP A 110 0.33 10.16 1.05
CA ASP A 110 -0.96 10.01 1.71
C ASP A 110 -2.06 10.00 0.63
N ILE A 111 -2.80 8.91 0.54
CA ILE A 111 -3.89 8.72 -0.41
C ILE A 111 -5.22 8.87 0.33
N TYR A 112 -6.13 9.67 -0.21
CA TYR A 112 -7.42 9.96 0.38
C TYR A 112 -8.56 9.38 -0.44
N LEU A 113 -9.44 8.64 0.23
CA LEU A 113 -10.66 8.08 -0.33
C LEU A 113 -11.84 8.27 0.61
N GLU A 114 -13.05 8.15 0.09
CA GLU A 114 -14.27 8.21 0.88
C GLU A 114 -15.28 7.19 0.38
N THR A 115 -15.98 6.51 1.30
CA THR A 115 -17.05 5.60 0.90
C THR A 115 -18.31 6.34 0.47
N GLU A 116 -19.18 5.67 -0.28
CA GLU A 116 -20.60 6.05 -0.28
C GLU A 116 -21.18 6.02 1.16
N PRO A 117 -22.28 6.75 1.42
CA PRO A 117 -22.90 6.77 2.74
C PRO A 117 -23.35 5.39 3.25
N VAL A 118 -23.16 5.16 4.55
CA VAL A 118 -23.47 3.93 5.27
C VAL A 118 -24.13 4.27 6.59
N GLU A 119 -25.23 3.59 6.90
CA GLU A 119 -25.95 3.79 8.16
C GLU A 119 -25.46 2.82 9.23
N ASN A 120 -25.18 3.35 10.43
CA ASN A 120 -24.97 2.60 11.68
C ASN A 120 -24.01 1.39 11.51
N PRO A 121 -22.71 1.62 11.24
CA PRO A 121 -21.73 0.54 11.08
C PRO A 121 -21.60 -0.28 12.38
N LYS A 122 -22.02 -1.54 12.35
CA LYS A 122 -21.85 -2.51 13.46
C LYS A 122 -20.88 -3.62 13.11
N LYS A 123 -20.81 -3.98 11.84
CA LYS A 123 -19.89 -4.98 11.30
C LYS A 123 -19.14 -4.36 10.15
N VAL A 124 -17.82 -4.35 10.22
CA VAL A 124 -16.95 -3.80 9.19
C VAL A 124 -15.99 -4.89 8.74
N GLU A 125 -16.01 -5.21 7.46
CA GLU A 125 -15.05 -6.09 6.80
C GLU A 125 -14.24 -5.24 5.83
N THR A 126 -12.91 -5.30 5.88
CA THR A 126 -12.04 -4.67 4.90
C THR A 126 -11.18 -5.72 4.21
N ALA A 127 -10.86 -5.45 2.95
CA ALA A 127 -9.80 -6.15 2.23
C ALA A 127 -8.75 -5.11 1.83
N VAL A 128 -7.51 -5.27 2.33
CA VAL A 128 -6.40 -4.35 2.09
C VAL A 128 -5.21 -5.14 1.57
N SER A 129 -4.86 -4.88 0.31
CA SER A 129 -3.77 -5.58 -0.39
C SER A 129 -2.91 -4.65 -1.24
N LEU A 130 -2.88 -3.37 -0.90
CA LEU A 130 -1.99 -2.40 -1.53
C LEU A 130 -0.54 -2.89 -1.41
N LEU A 131 0.23 -2.69 -2.49
CA LEU A 131 1.62 -3.12 -2.69
C LEU A 131 1.87 -4.63 -2.83
N TYR A 132 0.88 -5.49 -2.58
CA TYR A 132 1.03 -6.96 -2.66
C TYR A 132 1.31 -7.48 -4.09
N ASN A 133 1.12 -6.66 -5.11
CA ASN A 133 1.44 -7.04 -6.49
C ASN A 133 2.93 -6.99 -6.81
N TYR A 134 3.74 -6.41 -5.93
CA TYR A 134 5.18 -6.25 -6.15
C TYR A 134 6.02 -6.73 -4.97
N PHE A 135 5.51 -6.64 -3.74
CA PHE A 135 6.22 -7.03 -2.53
C PHE A 135 5.49 -8.18 -1.82
N ASP A 136 6.15 -9.33 -1.69
CA ASP A 136 5.65 -10.51 -0.97
C ASP A 136 5.97 -10.48 0.53
N ASP A 137 6.76 -9.51 0.97
CA ASP A 137 7.08 -9.18 2.37
C ASP A 137 6.27 -7.97 2.89
N GLN A 138 5.34 -7.44 2.10
CA GLN A 138 4.54 -6.27 2.47
C GLN A 138 3.65 -6.56 3.68
N MET A 139 3.63 -5.57 4.58
CA MET A 139 2.77 -5.50 5.74
C MET A 139 1.88 -4.25 5.70
N ASN A 140 0.58 -4.41 5.89
CA ASN A 140 -0.37 -3.30 6.00
C ASN A 140 -0.92 -3.25 7.43
N ILE A 141 -0.69 -2.14 8.13
CA ILE A 141 -1.33 -1.86 9.43
C ILE A 141 -2.69 -1.24 9.14
N VAL A 142 -3.77 -1.92 9.51
CA VAL A 142 -5.13 -1.48 9.23
C VAL A 142 -5.83 -1.03 10.50
N HIS A 143 -6.38 0.17 10.48
CA HIS A 143 -7.17 0.76 11.54
C HIS A 143 -8.62 0.92 11.09
N ILE A 144 -9.58 0.49 11.92
CA ILE A 144 -11.00 0.77 11.73
C ILE A 144 -11.48 1.54 12.96
N ILE A 145 -12.07 2.71 12.75
CA ILE A 145 -12.51 3.63 13.80
C ILE A 145 -13.99 3.92 13.59
N VAL A 146 -14.82 3.55 14.58
CA VAL A 146 -16.26 3.83 14.61
C VAL A 146 -16.59 4.44 15.97
N ASP A 147 -17.27 5.58 15.98
CA ASP A 147 -17.70 6.29 17.20
C ASP A 147 -16.58 6.47 18.25
N GLY A 148 -15.36 6.75 17.78
CA GLY A 148 -14.16 6.92 18.61
C GLY A 148 -13.49 5.63 19.08
N LEU A 149 -14.12 4.47 18.89
CA LEU A 149 -13.51 3.17 19.17
C LEU A 149 -12.59 2.77 18.00
N ARG A 150 -11.29 2.69 18.26
CA ARG A 150 -10.27 2.23 17.29
C ARG A 150 -9.97 0.75 17.49
N LYS A 151 -9.99 -0.01 16.40
CA LYS A 151 -9.49 -1.39 16.35
C LYS A 151 -8.44 -1.52 15.26
N SER A 152 -7.32 -2.17 15.58
CA SER A 152 -6.15 -2.23 14.71
C SER A 152 -5.72 -3.68 14.49
N SER A 153 -5.24 -3.99 13.28
CA SER A 153 -4.59 -5.26 12.98
C SER A 153 -3.44 -5.05 12.01
N GLU A 154 -2.41 -5.85 12.17
CA GLU A 154 -1.43 -6.08 11.12
C GLU A 154 -1.98 -7.10 10.11
N LEU A 155 -1.76 -6.85 8.82
CA LEU A 155 -2.06 -7.76 7.70
C LEU A 155 -0.80 -7.93 6.85
N SER A 156 -0.18 -9.10 6.96
CA SER A 156 1.05 -9.44 6.24
C SER A 156 0.72 -10.36 5.07
N TYR A 157 1.35 -10.13 3.92
CA TYR A 157 1.12 -10.91 2.70
C TYR A 157 1.17 -12.43 2.99
N PRO A 158 0.22 -13.24 2.46
CA PRO A 158 -0.90 -12.88 1.59
C PRO A 158 -2.21 -12.53 2.35
N ASN A 159 -2.20 -12.45 3.68
CA ASN A 159 -3.39 -12.15 4.47
C ASN A 159 -3.83 -10.70 4.27
N ARG A 160 -5.08 -10.49 3.85
CA ARG A 160 -5.59 -9.16 3.50
C ARG A 160 -6.94 -8.79 4.08
N TYR A 161 -7.59 -9.69 4.82
CA TYR A 161 -8.94 -9.49 5.31
C TYR A 161 -8.94 -9.15 6.80
N LEU A 162 -9.66 -8.10 7.17
CA LEU A 162 -9.91 -7.74 8.57
C LEU A 162 -11.42 -7.62 8.80
N TYR A 163 -11.93 -8.33 9.80
CA TYR A 163 -13.30 -8.22 10.27
C TYR A 163 -13.31 -7.63 11.68
N GLN A 164 -14.17 -6.64 11.91
CA GLN A 164 -14.37 -6.02 13.21
C GLN A 164 -15.86 -5.79 13.47
N GLN A 165 -16.25 -5.96 14.72
CA GLN A 165 -17.61 -5.68 15.20
C GLN A 165 -17.57 -4.52 16.20
N PHE A 166 -18.44 -3.54 16.07
CA PHE A 166 -18.52 -2.33 16.89
C PHE A 166 -19.87 -2.27 17.62
#